data_AF-A0A2N1HUL9-F1
#
_entry.id   AF-A0A2N1HUL9-F1
#
_cell.length_a   1.000
_cell.length_b   1.000
_cell.length_c   1.000
_cell.angle_alpha   90.00
_cell.angle_beta   90.00
_cell.angle_gamma   90.00
#
_symmetry.space_group_name_H-M   'P 1'
#
loop_
_entity.id
_entity.type
_entity.pdbx_description
1 polymer ?
#
loop_
_entity_poly.entity_id
_entity_poly.type
_entity_poly.pdbx_seq_one_letter_code
_entity_poly.pdbx_strand_id
1 'polypeptide(L)' 'MLDAKHVFTEVTLDTAYLWLCKQRRNFPANADIWHLRFHWHTVRGELLQTLNKQDYTFLPLSVVSKADGETLHL' A
#
# COMPACT_ATOMS: atom_id res chain seq x y z
N MET A 1 -6.14 15.65 16.50
CA MET A 1 -6.45 15.52 15.05
C MET A 1 -5.13 15.54 14.32
N LEU A 2 -4.81 14.51 13.52
CA LEU A 2 -3.56 14.48 12.74
C LEU A 2 -3.56 15.66 11.76
N ASP A 3 -2.47 16.43 11.74
CA ASP A 3 -2.26 17.40 10.66
C ASP A 3 -1.84 16.64 9.39
N ALA A 4 -2.86 16.16 8.68
CA ALA A 4 -2.71 15.31 7.51
C ALA A 4 -1.80 15.93 6.45
N LYS A 5 -1.78 17.27 6.32
CA LYS A 5 -0.95 17.99 5.34
C LYS A 5 0.54 17.91 5.63
N HIS A 6 0.92 17.79 6.91
CA HIS A 6 2.31 17.65 7.30
C HIS A 6 2.75 16.19 7.38
N VAL A 7 1.81 15.24 7.53
CA VAL A 7 2.10 13.81 7.60
C VAL A 7 2.11 13.15 6.22
N PHE A 8 1.13 13.47 5.38
CA PHE A 8 0.99 12.91 4.03
C PHE A 8 1.55 13.89 3.01
N THR A 9 2.86 13.78 2.81
CA THR A 9 3.60 14.48 1.77
C THR A 9 4.02 13.52 0.66
N GLU A 10 4.33 14.11 -0.48
CA GLU A 10 5.01 13.47 -1.59
C GLU A 10 6.22 12.62 -1.16
N VAL A 11 7.12 13.21 -0.36
CA VAL A 11 8.34 12.57 0.12
C VAL A 11 8.04 11.37 1.03
N THR A 12 7.08 11.52 1.94
CA THR A 12 6.69 10.43 2.84
C THR A 12 6.05 9.27 2.09
N LEU A 13 5.24 9.55 1.06
CA LEU A 13 4.62 8.50 0.23
C LEU A 13 5.67 7.77 -0.61
N ASP A 14 6.62 8.50 -1.22
CA ASP A 14 7.69 7.86 -1.99
C ASP A 14 8.60 7.01 -1.10
N THR A 15 8.90 7.49 0.12
CA THR A 15 9.67 6.72 1.10
C THR A 15 8.94 5.42 1.48
N ALA A 16 7.63 5.49 1.73
CA ALA A 16 6.81 4.32 2.03
C ALA A 16 6.74 3.35 0.84
N TYR A 17 6.61 3.88 -0.39
CA TYR A 17 6.63 3.08 -1.61
C TYR A 17 7.95 2.34 -1.81
N LEU A 18 9.09 3.00 -1.60
CA LEU A 18 10.41 2.38 -1.68
C LEU A 18 10.58 1.27 -0.63
N TRP A 19 10.12 1.51 0.60
CA TRP A 19 10.11 0.49 1.66
C TRP A 19 9.27 -0.73 1.26
N LEU A 20 8.05 -0.50 0.75
CA LEU A 20 7.16 -1.58 0.28
C LEU A 20 7.80 -2.37 -0.87
N CYS A 21 8.40 -1.67 -1.83
CA CYS A 21 9.11 -2.27 -2.96
C CYS A 21 10.26 -3.18 -2.51
N LYS A 22 10.98 -2.79 -1.44
CA LYS A 22 12.04 -3.60 -0.82
C LYS A 22 11.46 -4.82 -0.12
N GLN A 23 10.38 -4.66 0.64
CA GLN A 23 9.74 -5.75 1.37
C GLN A 23 9.19 -6.83 0.44
N ARG A 24 8.62 -6.45 -0.71
CA ARG A 24 8.03 -7.38 -1.68
C ARG A 24 8.97 -7.82 -2.81
N ARG A 25 10.29 -7.58 -2.69
CA ARG A 25 11.27 -7.92 -3.74
C ARG A 25 11.27 -9.41 -4.13
N ASN A 26 11.03 -10.29 -3.16
CA ASN A 26 11.12 -11.75 -3.35
C ASN A 26 9.75 -12.43 -3.45
N PHE A 27 8.67 -11.65 -3.59
CA PHE A 27 7.33 -12.24 -3.71
C PHE A 27 7.13 -12.80 -5.13
N PRO A 28 6.43 -13.94 -5.28
CA PRO A 28 6.11 -14.47 -6.59
C PRO A 28 5.15 -13.52 -7.33
N ALA A 29 5.13 -13.58 -8.66
CA ALA A 29 4.37 -12.66 -9.49
C ALA A 29 2.87 -12.59 -9.15
N ASN A 30 2.28 -13.71 -8.69
CA ASN A 30 0.87 -13.80 -8.28
C ASN A 30 0.57 -13.17 -6.90
N ALA A 31 1.60 -12.79 -6.12
CA ALA A 31 1.45 -12.15 -4.81
C ALA A 31 2.19 -10.80 -4.71
N ASP A 32 2.85 -10.35 -5.79
CA ASP A 32 3.57 -9.08 -5.84
C ASP A 32 2.64 -7.94 -6.29
N ILE A 33 3.11 -6.72 -6.08
CA ILE A 33 2.40 -5.46 -6.30
C ILE A 33 2.67 -4.85 -7.68
N TRP A 34 2.83 -5.69 -8.71
CA TRP A 34 3.19 -5.24 -10.07
C TRP A 34 2.30 -4.11 -10.58
N HIS A 35 0.99 -4.23 -10.39
CA HIS A 35 0.03 -3.21 -10.81
C HIS A 35 0.30 -1.86 -10.14
N LEU A 36 0.58 -1.86 -8.83
CA LEU A 36 0.95 -0.65 -8.09
C LEU A 36 2.27 -0.06 -8.58
N ARG A 37 3.30 -0.90 -8.81
CA ARG A 37 4.61 -0.43 -9.29
C ARG A 37 4.50 0.21 -10.67
N PHE A 38 3.75 -0.42 -11.57
CA PHE A 38 3.55 0.04 -12.93
C PHE A 38 2.77 1.37 -12.97
N HIS A 39 1.74 1.50 -12.14
CA HIS A 39 0.89 2.69 -12.08
C HIS A 39 1.27 3.69 -10.98
N TRP A 40 2.46 3.58 -10.37
CA TRP A 40 2.80 4.34 -9.17
C TRP A 40 2.62 5.86 -9.35
N HIS A 41 3.04 6.40 -10.50
CA HIS A 41 2.89 7.85 -10.76
C HIS A 41 1.43 8.33 -10.71
N THR A 42 0.49 7.54 -11.21
CA THR A 42 -0.95 7.87 -11.17
C THR A 42 -1.51 7.63 -9.77
N VAL A 43 -1.27 6.45 -9.19
CA VAL A 43 -1.81 6.04 -7.88
C VAL A 43 -1.32 6.96 -6.77
N ARG A 44 -0.06 7.39 -6.82
CA ARG A 44 0.55 8.30 -5.83
C ARG A 44 -0.24 9.60 -5.71
N GLY A 45 -0.65 10.21 -6.83
CA GLY A 45 -1.41 11.46 -6.83
C GLY A 45 -2.78 11.30 -6.17
N GLU A 46 -3.52 10.25 -6.57
CA GLU A 46 -4.84 9.93 -6.01
C GLU A 46 -4.76 9.60 -4.52
N LEU A 47 -3.76 8.82 -4.11
CA LEU A 47 -3.53 8.45 -2.72
C LEU A 47 -3.20 9.67 -1.86
N LEU A 48 -2.31 10.54 -2.34
CA LEU A 48 -1.96 11.77 -1.62
C LEU A 48 -3.18 12.67 -1.41
N GLN A 49 -4.02 12.81 -2.44
CA GLN A 49 -5.24 13.62 -2.35
C GLN A 49 -6.25 13.05 -1.37
N THR A 50 -6.55 11.75 -1.45
CA THR A 50 -7.53 11.08 -0.58
C THR A 50 -7.08 11.03 0.88
N LEU A 51 -5.79 10.77 1.14
CA LEU A 51 -5.21 10.83 2.48
C LEU A 51 -5.29 12.24 3.10
N ASN A 52 -4.93 13.27 2.32
CA ASN A 52 -5.00 14.65 2.79
C ASN A 52 -6.43 15.15 3.03
N LYS A 53 -7.40 14.65 2.26
CA LYS A 53 -8.83 14.89 2.47
C LYS A 53 -9.43 14.06 3.62
N GLN A 54 -8.67 13.10 4.15
CA GLN A 54 -9.13 12.14 5.17
C GLN A 54 -10.32 11.30 4.69
N ASP A 55 -10.40 11.04 3.37
CA ASP A 55 -11.48 10.30 2.71
C ASP A 55 -10.98 8.94 2.17
N TYR A 56 -9.75 8.56 2.53
CA TYR A 56 -9.21 7.26 2.18
C TYR A 56 -9.80 6.17 3.10
N THR A 57 -10.48 5.19 2.52
CA THR A 57 -11.07 4.06 3.25
C THR A 57 -10.26 2.79 3.00
N PHE A 58 -9.79 2.16 4.08
CA PHE A 58 -9.16 0.85 3.98
C PHE A 58 -10.19 -0.22 3.61
N LEU A 59 -9.85 -1.04 2.63
CA LEU A 59 -10.61 -2.26 2.34
C LEU A 59 -10.32 -3.34 3.39
N PRO A 60 -11.27 -4.24 3.68
CA PRO A 60 -11.02 -5.38 4.56
C PRO A 60 -9.84 -6.21 4.05
N LEU A 61 -8.93 -6.59 4.95
CA LEU A 61 -7.83 -7.49 4.62
C LEU A 61 -8.37 -8.89 4.29
N SER A 62 -8.03 -9.41 3.12
CA SER A 62 -8.36 -10.79 2.77
C SER A 62 -7.40 -11.75 3.45
N VAL A 63 -7.94 -12.63 4.28
CA VAL A 63 -7.19 -13.64 5.00
C VAL A 63 -7.16 -14.93 4.17
N VAL A 64 -5.97 -15.35 3.76
CA VAL A 64 -5.80 -16.65 3.07
C VAL A 64 -5.48 -17.70 4.12
N SER A 65 -6.37 -18.68 4.27
CA SER A 65 -6.16 -19.81 5.17
C SER A 65 -5.72 -21.03 4.35
N LYS A 66 -4.67 -21.72 4.81
CA LYS A 66 -4.29 -23.02 4.25
C LYS A 66 -5.32 -24.08 4.64
N ALA A 67 -5.33 -25.21 3.91
CA ALA A 67 -6.23 -26.34 4.17
C ALA A 67 -6.03 -26.98 5.56
N ASP A 68 -4.87 -26.76 6.20
CA ASP A 68 -4.55 -27.21 7.56
C ASP A 68 -4.99 -26.22 8.67
N GLY A 69 -5.62 -25.09 8.29
CA GLY A 69 -6.09 -24.06 9.22
C GLY A 69 -5.05 -23.00 9.57
N GLU A 70 -3.82 -23.07 9.04
CA GLU A 70 -2.82 -22.02 9.26
C GLU A 70 -3.19 -20.75 8.48
N THR A 71 -3.13 -19.61 9.16
CA THR A 71 -3.49 -18.32 8.58
C THR A 71 -2.26 -17.63 8.00
N LEU A 72 -2.29 -17.35 6.69
CA LEU A 72 -1.26 -16.56 6.01
C LEU A 72 -1.70 -15.09 5.97
N HIS A 73 -0.98 -14.23 6.67
CA HIS A 73 -1.04 -12.78 6.48
C HIS A 73 -0.13 -12.43 5.29
N LEU A 74 -0.72 -12.22 4.11
CA LEU A 74 -0.04 -11.80 2.87
C LEU A 74 0.07 -10.27 2.74
#